data_AF-A0A5E4IGD2-F1
#
_entry.id   AF-A0A5E4IGD2-F1
#
_cell.length_a   1.000
_cell.length_b   1.000
_cell.length_c   1.000
_cell.angle_alpha   90.00
_cell.angle_beta   90.00
_cell.angle_gamma   90.00
#
_symmetry.space_group_name_H-M   'P 1'
#
loop_
_entity.id
_entity.type
_entity.pdbx_description
1 polymer ?
#
loop_
_entity_poly.entity_id
_entity_poly.type
_entity_poly.pdbx_seq_one_letter_code
_entity_poly.pdbx_strand_id
1 'polypeptide(L)'
;MEVAAIPLANNPKFFIQPLLSVINEGCELDFIDHIHDLSARIEKQASVIQTEEATKNAFVMPFISALGYNVFDPTEVTPELVADVGTKKGEKVDYAILIDGKPIILFECKWCGTNLDKEDAPQLYRYFSVTEARFGVLTNGIIYRFYSDLENPNVMDAKPFLELNMLDIKEPVVEEIKKFSKSAFDLNSIYDTARELKYMREIRKLIDEQTNDPSEEFVKFFASKVYSGKLTQSVRDQFTQITKKTFKQFINDKINDRLNIALVSEAVQTPQGKQPETDTPVIVEEEDIQPTEEELNGYYLIKSLLRTIIDPKRINFRKSVNYCGVMLDDSNRKRIARMYLDPGRMYIGIFDEQKHETMSSLETIDDIYKYEDKLKAVVSYYDAQKPKDQTGKSLSSFTFKGKKYATKYWKDLLLQICRIMAELHKDRFDDILTLSGPKRPYFSKNPNDLKYPNQIEGTDVFAEVNFNSDGMLKLSIDVISKFGYLESDLSVETQ
;
A
#
# COMPACT_ATOMS: atom_id res chain seq x y z
N MET A 1 52.53 -32.26 -52.68
CA MET A 1 51.72 -31.62 -51.62
C MET A 1 52.04 -32.37 -50.33
N GLU A 2 53.19 -32.06 -49.73
CA GLU A 2 53.40 -31.10 -48.61
C GLU A 2 53.16 -31.79 -47.24
N VAL A 3 54.21 -32.38 -46.63
CA VAL A 3 54.92 -31.99 -45.36
C VAL A 3 53.96 -31.61 -44.20
N ALA A 4 54.08 -32.02 -42.94
CA ALA A 4 55.18 -32.55 -42.11
C ALA A 4 54.61 -33.17 -40.81
N ALA A 5 55.45 -33.92 -40.09
CA ALA A 5 55.21 -34.41 -38.73
C ALA A 5 55.87 -33.49 -37.66
N ILE A 6 55.45 -33.72 -36.39
CA ILE A 6 56.13 -33.49 -35.08
C ILE A 6 55.47 -32.46 -34.12
N PRO A 7 55.42 -32.73 -32.78
CA PRO A 7 54.49 -32.14 -31.80
C PRO A 7 55.17 -31.26 -30.70
N LEU A 8 54.35 -30.87 -29.70
CA LEU A 8 54.62 -30.46 -28.30
C LEU A 8 54.53 -28.97 -27.88
N ALA A 9 53.62 -28.76 -26.93
CA ALA A 9 53.78 -28.10 -25.61
C ALA A 9 53.19 -26.68 -25.35
N ASN A 10 52.48 -26.63 -24.20
CA ASN A 10 52.33 -25.56 -23.21
C ASN A 10 51.06 -24.65 -23.14
N ASN A 11 50.14 -25.09 -22.25
CA ASN A 11 49.61 -24.35 -21.07
C ASN A 11 48.50 -23.27 -21.26
N PRO A 12 47.76 -22.82 -20.21
CA PRO A 12 46.71 -23.54 -19.46
C PRO A 12 45.39 -22.74 -19.24
N LYS A 13 44.35 -23.43 -18.71
CA LYS A 13 43.16 -22.93 -17.97
C LYS A 13 42.13 -22.03 -18.72
N PHE A 14 40.87 -22.48 -18.74
CA PHE A 14 39.67 -21.85 -18.13
C PHE A 14 38.39 -22.35 -18.85
N PHE A 15 37.44 -22.89 -18.06
CA PHE A 15 35.95 -22.90 -18.18
C PHE A 15 35.32 -23.18 -19.58
N ILE A 16 34.31 -24.04 -19.71
CA ILE A 16 32.88 -23.73 -19.46
C ILE A 16 32.08 -25.04 -19.52
N GLN A 17 31.36 -25.36 -18.43
CA GLN A 17 29.97 -25.88 -18.33
C GLN A 17 29.79 -26.57 -16.96
N PRO A 18 28.60 -26.49 -16.32
CA PRO A 18 27.31 -26.15 -16.89
C PRO A 18 26.69 -24.87 -16.28
N LEU A 19 26.46 -23.87 -17.14
CA LEU A 19 25.60 -22.73 -16.86
C LEU A 19 24.16 -23.07 -17.30
N LEU A 20 23.53 -24.02 -16.61
CA LEU A 20 22.14 -24.42 -16.91
C LEU A 20 21.30 -24.75 -15.67
N SER A 21 21.75 -24.41 -14.47
CA SER A 21 20.99 -24.67 -13.23
C SER A 21 20.81 -23.47 -12.28
N VAL A 22 21.14 -22.23 -12.69
CA VAL A 22 21.06 -21.06 -11.80
C VAL A 22 20.40 -19.83 -12.46
N ILE A 23 19.36 -20.04 -13.28
CA ILE A 23 18.50 -18.95 -13.76
C ILE A 23 17.04 -19.25 -13.39
N ASN A 24 16.76 -19.59 -12.13
CA ASN A 24 15.36 -19.71 -11.70
C ASN A 24 15.15 -19.34 -10.23
N GLU A 25 15.61 -18.16 -9.85
CA GLU A 25 15.03 -17.43 -8.72
C GLU A 25 14.58 -16.06 -9.26
N GLY A 26 13.50 -16.10 -10.05
CA GLY A 26 12.85 -14.92 -10.60
C GLY A 26 12.11 -14.15 -9.50
N CYS A 27 12.20 -12.83 -9.57
CA CYS A 27 11.35 -11.90 -8.84
C CYS A 27 9.89 -12.21 -9.19
N GLU A 28 9.13 -12.78 -8.25
CA GLU A 28 7.70 -13.01 -8.42
C GLU A 28 7.03 -11.62 -8.43
N LEU A 29 6.46 -11.22 -9.57
CA LEU A 29 5.65 -10.00 -9.70
C LEU A 29 4.48 -10.06 -8.72
N ASP A 30 4.14 -8.93 -8.09
CA ASP A 30 3.00 -8.87 -7.18
C ASP A 30 1.69 -9.08 -7.97
N PHE A 31 0.68 -9.69 -7.34
CA PHE A 31 -0.61 -9.98 -7.98
C PHE A 31 -1.24 -8.74 -8.63
N ILE A 32 -1.10 -7.59 -7.96
CA ILE A 32 -1.62 -6.32 -8.46
C ILE A 32 -0.95 -5.87 -9.77
N ASP A 33 0.33 -6.15 -9.96
CA ASP A 33 1.04 -5.83 -11.20
C ASP A 33 0.47 -6.65 -12.37
N HIS A 34 0.23 -7.95 -12.16
CA HIS A 34 -0.42 -8.81 -13.16
C HIS A 34 -1.82 -8.32 -13.54
N ILE A 35 -2.60 -7.84 -12.56
CA ILE A 35 -3.94 -7.29 -12.79
C ILE A 35 -3.88 -5.98 -13.59
N HIS A 36 -2.94 -5.09 -13.29
CA HIS A 36 -2.72 -3.87 -14.08
C HIS A 36 -2.27 -4.18 -15.51
N ASP A 37 -1.35 -5.12 -15.70
CA ASP A 37 -0.91 -5.56 -17.02
C ASP A 37 -2.05 -6.18 -17.83
N LEU A 38 -2.93 -6.95 -17.18
CA LEU A 38 -4.12 -7.52 -17.83
C LEU A 38 -5.14 -6.43 -18.18
N SER A 39 -5.37 -5.46 -17.29
CA SER A 39 -6.23 -4.31 -17.56
C SER A 39 -5.77 -3.50 -18.77
N ALA A 40 -4.49 -3.16 -18.85
CA ALA A 40 -3.92 -2.44 -19.99
C ALA A 40 -4.04 -3.20 -21.32
N ARG A 41 -4.06 -4.55 -21.28
CA ARG A 41 -4.34 -5.39 -22.44
C ARG A 41 -5.81 -5.38 -22.81
N ILE A 42 -6.70 -5.50 -21.82
CA ILE A 42 -8.15 -5.44 -22.00
C ILE A 42 -8.56 -4.13 -22.68
N GLU A 43 -8.07 -2.98 -22.22
CA GLU A 43 -8.36 -1.67 -22.82
C GLU A 43 -8.05 -1.60 -24.32
N LYS A 44 -6.94 -2.22 -24.73
CA LYS A 44 -6.48 -2.22 -26.13
C LYS A 44 -7.22 -3.21 -27.01
N GLN A 45 -7.72 -4.31 -26.43
CA GLN A 45 -8.21 -5.47 -27.19
C GLN A 45 -9.73 -5.66 -27.11
N ALA A 46 -10.42 -5.06 -26.14
CA ALA A 46 -11.85 -5.29 -25.92
C ALA A 46 -12.72 -4.97 -27.15
N SER A 47 -12.33 -3.97 -27.95
CA SER A 47 -13.06 -3.59 -29.17
C SER A 47 -12.91 -4.59 -30.33
N VAL A 48 -11.86 -5.42 -30.34
CA VAL A 48 -11.59 -6.39 -31.41
C VAL A 48 -11.98 -7.82 -31.04
N ILE A 49 -12.23 -8.10 -29.76
CA ILE A 49 -12.73 -9.40 -29.30
C ILE A 49 -14.23 -9.48 -29.52
N GLN A 50 -14.66 -10.42 -30.35
CA GLN A 50 -16.06 -10.53 -30.82
C GLN A 50 -16.76 -11.82 -30.36
N THR A 51 -16.08 -12.71 -29.65
CA THR A 51 -16.64 -14.00 -29.22
C THR A 51 -16.32 -14.29 -27.76
N GLU A 52 -17.15 -15.16 -27.16
CA GLU A 52 -16.92 -15.68 -25.81
C GLU A 52 -15.61 -16.47 -25.73
N GLU A 53 -15.32 -17.34 -26.71
CA GLU A 53 -14.05 -18.08 -26.76
C GLU A 53 -12.83 -17.15 -26.85
N ALA A 54 -12.90 -16.09 -27.65
CA ALA A 54 -11.82 -15.11 -27.69
C ALA A 54 -11.66 -14.36 -26.35
N THR A 55 -12.77 -14.11 -25.65
CA THR A 55 -12.77 -13.49 -24.30
C THR A 55 -12.12 -14.41 -23.27
N LYS A 56 -12.49 -15.70 -23.28
CA LYS A 56 -11.91 -16.73 -22.42
C LYS A 56 -10.39 -16.80 -22.59
N ASN A 57 -9.93 -16.84 -23.85
CA ASN A 57 -8.51 -16.95 -24.17
C ASN A 57 -7.72 -15.68 -23.85
N ALA A 58 -8.23 -14.51 -24.23
CA ALA A 58 -7.49 -13.27 -24.11
C ALA A 58 -7.53 -12.66 -22.71
N PHE A 59 -8.61 -12.85 -21.96
CA PHE A 59 -8.86 -12.14 -20.70
C PHE A 59 -9.00 -13.09 -19.50
N VAL A 60 -9.85 -14.12 -19.58
CA VAL A 60 -10.16 -14.96 -18.41
C VAL A 60 -9.01 -15.90 -18.05
N MET A 61 -8.41 -16.60 -19.03
CA MET A 61 -7.27 -17.48 -18.75
C MET A 61 -6.07 -16.73 -18.17
N PRO A 62 -5.67 -15.54 -18.70
CA PRO A 62 -4.65 -14.73 -18.05
C PRO A 62 -5.00 -14.31 -16.61
N PHE A 63 -6.27 -14.06 -16.31
CA PHE A 63 -6.70 -13.76 -14.93
C PHE A 63 -6.54 -14.98 -14.01
N ILE A 64 -6.96 -16.18 -14.45
CA ILE A 64 -6.78 -17.42 -13.69
C ILE A 64 -5.28 -17.72 -13.48
N SER A 65 -4.46 -17.47 -14.51
CA SER A 65 -3.00 -17.59 -14.42
C SER A 65 -2.40 -16.58 -13.44
N ALA A 66 -2.91 -15.33 -13.40
CA ALA A 66 -2.49 -14.32 -12.44
C ALA A 66 -2.81 -14.71 -10.99
N LEU A 67 -3.88 -15.48 -10.76
CA LEU A 67 -4.17 -16.10 -9.45
C LEU A 67 -3.18 -17.22 -9.08
N GLY A 68 -2.21 -17.54 -9.95
CA GLY A 68 -1.18 -18.56 -9.71
C GLY A 68 -1.60 -19.98 -10.07
N TYR A 69 -2.74 -20.16 -10.74
CA TYR A 69 -3.19 -21.48 -11.19
C TYR A 69 -2.68 -21.80 -12.59
N ASN A 70 -2.23 -23.03 -12.80
CA ASN A 70 -1.73 -23.46 -14.11
C ASN A 70 -2.89 -23.79 -15.07
N VAL A 71 -3.22 -22.83 -15.95
CA VAL A 71 -4.27 -23.00 -16.98
C VAL A 71 -3.96 -24.08 -18.03
N PHE A 72 -2.72 -24.58 -18.08
CA PHE A 72 -2.32 -25.66 -18.99
C PHE A 72 -2.32 -27.04 -18.32
N ASP A 73 -2.57 -27.11 -17.00
CA ASP A 73 -2.73 -28.36 -16.28
C ASP A 73 -4.23 -28.65 -16.07
N PRO A 74 -4.82 -29.61 -16.80
CA PRO A 74 -6.24 -29.93 -16.67
C PRO A 74 -6.62 -30.54 -15.32
N THR A 75 -5.65 -30.95 -14.50
CA THR A 75 -5.89 -31.42 -13.12
C THR A 75 -5.99 -30.28 -12.11
N GLU A 76 -5.58 -29.07 -12.51
CA GLU A 76 -5.63 -27.85 -11.71
C GLU A 76 -6.67 -26.86 -12.24
N VAL A 77 -6.71 -26.64 -13.54
CA VAL A 77 -7.74 -25.84 -14.23
C VAL A 77 -8.40 -26.72 -15.28
N THR A 78 -9.56 -27.27 -14.96
CA THR A 78 -10.30 -28.14 -15.88
C THR A 78 -11.25 -27.30 -16.74
N PRO A 79 -11.02 -27.18 -18.06
CA PRO A 79 -12.00 -26.58 -18.96
C PRO A 79 -13.18 -27.53 -19.19
N GLU A 80 -14.35 -26.97 -19.49
CA GLU A 80 -15.55 -27.74 -19.85
C GLU A 80 -15.91 -28.86 -18.85
N LEU A 81 -15.72 -28.61 -17.55
CA LEU A 81 -16.00 -29.61 -16.52
C LEU A 81 -17.49 -29.98 -16.56
N VAL A 82 -17.76 -31.27 -16.80
CA VAL A 82 -19.12 -31.81 -16.87
C VAL A 82 -19.68 -31.94 -15.47
N ALA A 83 -20.83 -31.32 -15.22
CA ALA A 83 -21.54 -31.38 -13.95
C ALA A 83 -23.02 -31.69 -14.22
N ASP A 84 -23.29 -32.96 -14.53
CA ASP A 84 -24.63 -33.44 -14.88
C ASP A 84 -25.59 -33.35 -13.69
N VAL A 85 -26.76 -32.72 -13.88
CA VAL A 85 -27.83 -32.59 -12.87
C VAL A 85 -29.14 -33.19 -13.37
N GLY A 86 -29.62 -34.25 -12.71
CA GLY A 86 -30.94 -34.83 -12.98
C GLY A 86 -31.12 -35.32 -14.43
N THR A 87 -32.12 -34.80 -15.16
CA THR A 87 -32.45 -35.21 -16.54
C THR A 87 -31.75 -34.39 -17.64
N LYS A 88 -31.04 -33.30 -17.30
CA LYS A 88 -30.25 -32.52 -18.26
C LYS A 88 -28.81 -33.05 -18.27
N LYS A 89 -28.46 -33.76 -19.36
CA LYS A 89 -27.12 -34.30 -19.59
C LYS A 89 -26.30 -33.38 -20.48
N GLY A 90 -25.01 -33.23 -20.19
CA GLY A 90 -24.03 -32.55 -21.03
C GLY A 90 -23.85 -31.06 -20.73
N GLU A 91 -24.29 -30.57 -19.57
CA GLU A 91 -24.00 -29.20 -19.15
C GLU A 91 -22.57 -29.11 -18.60
N LYS A 92 -21.82 -28.13 -19.12
CA LYS A 92 -20.40 -27.91 -18.85
C LYS A 92 -20.21 -26.50 -18.31
N VAL A 93 -19.40 -26.38 -17.26
CA VAL A 93 -18.88 -25.08 -16.81
C VAL A 93 -17.61 -24.76 -17.58
N ASP A 94 -17.36 -23.49 -17.89
CA ASP A 94 -16.27 -23.12 -18.78
C ASP A 94 -14.91 -23.46 -18.19
N TYR A 95 -14.67 -23.09 -16.93
CA TYR A 95 -13.49 -23.51 -16.18
C TYR A 95 -13.84 -23.88 -14.75
N ALA A 96 -13.15 -24.89 -14.23
CA ALA A 96 -13.14 -25.20 -12.81
C ALA A 96 -11.70 -25.17 -12.31
N ILE A 97 -11.47 -24.49 -11.19
CA ILE A 97 -10.21 -24.55 -10.46
C ILE A 97 -10.32 -25.67 -9.43
N LEU A 98 -9.32 -26.56 -9.42
CA LEU A 98 -9.26 -27.72 -8.56
C LEU A 98 -8.10 -27.60 -7.56
N ILE A 99 -8.36 -27.96 -6.32
CA ILE A 99 -7.33 -28.21 -5.30
C ILE A 99 -7.55 -29.64 -4.80
N ASP A 100 -6.48 -30.44 -4.78
CA ASP A 100 -6.52 -31.87 -4.41
C ASP A 100 -7.55 -32.68 -5.23
N GLY A 101 -7.70 -32.34 -6.52
CA GLY A 101 -8.64 -32.98 -7.44
C GLY A 101 -10.11 -32.62 -7.21
N LYS A 102 -10.41 -31.68 -6.31
CA LYS A 102 -11.77 -31.22 -6.01
C LYS A 102 -12.01 -29.83 -6.55
N PRO A 103 -13.12 -29.57 -7.25
CA PRO A 103 -13.45 -28.23 -7.73
C PRO A 103 -13.72 -27.31 -6.53
N ILE A 104 -13.04 -26.17 -6.48
CA ILE A 104 -13.19 -25.16 -5.42
C ILE A 104 -13.83 -23.86 -5.94
N ILE A 105 -13.55 -23.49 -7.20
CA ILE A 105 -14.04 -22.27 -7.85
C ILE A 105 -14.50 -22.63 -9.26
N LEU A 106 -15.70 -22.20 -9.62
CA LEU A 106 -16.29 -22.40 -10.94
C LEU A 106 -16.33 -21.07 -11.70
N PHE A 107 -15.96 -21.05 -12.97
CA PHE A 107 -16.03 -19.88 -13.83
C PHE A 107 -17.03 -20.11 -14.97
N GLU A 108 -17.99 -19.19 -15.07
CA GLU A 108 -18.90 -19.06 -16.21
C GLU A 108 -18.55 -17.76 -16.93
N CYS A 109 -18.19 -17.90 -18.19
CA CYS A 109 -17.68 -16.82 -19.00
C CYS A 109 -18.76 -16.36 -19.99
N LYS A 110 -18.69 -15.07 -20.35
CA LYS A 110 -19.47 -14.45 -21.42
C LYS A 110 -18.54 -13.67 -22.32
N TRP A 111 -19.01 -13.33 -23.51
CA TRP A 111 -18.30 -12.40 -24.38
C TRP A 111 -18.12 -11.03 -23.70
N CYS A 112 -16.96 -10.38 -23.87
CA CYS A 112 -16.65 -9.08 -23.25
C CYS A 112 -17.62 -7.95 -23.60
N GLY A 113 -18.35 -8.04 -24.71
CA GLY A 113 -19.42 -7.10 -25.06
C GLY A 113 -20.76 -7.35 -24.34
N THR A 114 -20.90 -8.46 -23.62
CA THR A 114 -22.12 -8.81 -22.89
C THR A 114 -22.26 -8.00 -21.61
N ASN A 115 -23.45 -7.45 -21.38
CA ASN A 115 -23.80 -6.81 -20.11
C ASN A 115 -24.27 -7.86 -19.10
N LEU A 116 -23.46 -8.10 -18.07
CA LEU A 116 -23.72 -9.11 -17.04
C LEU A 116 -24.95 -8.82 -16.17
N ASP A 117 -25.50 -7.60 -16.14
CA ASP A 117 -26.71 -7.28 -15.36
C ASP A 117 -27.99 -7.89 -15.94
N LYS A 118 -27.94 -8.29 -17.22
CA LYS A 118 -29.06 -8.92 -17.92
C LYS A 118 -28.93 -10.44 -18.01
N GLU A 119 -27.82 -10.96 -17.51
CA GLU A 119 -27.53 -12.39 -17.54
C GLU A 119 -27.85 -12.98 -16.17
N ASP A 120 -28.78 -13.92 -16.15
CA ASP A 120 -28.87 -14.85 -15.03
C ASP A 120 -27.73 -15.85 -15.17
N ALA A 121 -27.23 -16.37 -14.04
CA ALA A 121 -26.23 -17.44 -14.03
C ALA A 121 -26.83 -18.80 -13.62
N PRO A 122 -27.89 -19.30 -14.29
CA PRO A 122 -28.55 -20.55 -13.90
C PRO A 122 -27.64 -21.77 -14.10
N GLN A 123 -26.61 -21.66 -14.93
CA GLN A 123 -25.55 -22.67 -15.07
C GLN A 123 -24.73 -22.77 -13.78
N LEU A 124 -24.10 -21.67 -13.34
CA LEU A 124 -23.40 -21.59 -12.05
C LEU A 124 -24.28 -22.06 -10.88
N TYR A 125 -25.53 -21.60 -10.80
CA TYR A 125 -26.45 -21.99 -9.73
C TYR A 125 -26.64 -23.52 -9.65
N ARG A 126 -26.81 -24.18 -10.80
CA ARG A 126 -27.00 -25.64 -10.84
C ARG A 126 -25.73 -26.39 -10.44
N TYR A 127 -24.56 -25.89 -10.81
CA TYR A 127 -23.29 -26.56 -10.50
C TYR A 127 -22.95 -26.55 -9.02
N PHE A 128 -23.31 -25.49 -8.29
CA PHE A 128 -23.17 -25.48 -6.83
C PHE A 128 -23.88 -26.65 -6.16
N SER A 129 -25.03 -27.09 -6.69
CA SER A 129 -25.82 -28.17 -6.10
C SER A 129 -25.25 -29.58 -6.32
N VAL A 130 -24.31 -29.74 -7.25
CA VAL A 130 -23.76 -31.05 -7.65
C VAL A 130 -22.24 -31.15 -7.61
N THR A 131 -21.55 -30.08 -7.18
CA THR A 131 -20.09 -30.05 -7.03
C THR A 131 -19.71 -29.69 -5.58
N GLU A 132 -18.46 -29.95 -5.21
CA GLU A 132 -17.90 -29.51 -3.92
C GLU A 132 -17.47 -28.03 -3.94
N ALA A 133 -17.65 -27.34 -5.07
CA ALA A 133 -17.23 -25.97 -5.23
C ALA A 133 -18.02 -25.04 -4.31
N ARG A 134 -17.30 -24.12 -3.68
CA ARG A 134 -17.85 -23.14 -2.73
C ARG A 134 -17.96 -21.75 -3.33
N PHE A 135 -17.28 -21.53 -4.44
CA PHE A 135 -17.25 -20.24 -5.12
C PHE A 135 -17.56 -20.36 -6.59
N GLY A 136 -18.20 -19.31 -7.10
CA GLY A 136 -18.62 -19.18 -8.49
C GLY A 136 -18.23 -17.81 -9.00
N VAL A 137 -17.78 -17.73 -10.25
CA VAL A 137 -17.37 -16.49 -10.89
C VAL A 137 -18.12 -16.36 -12.19
N LEU A 138 -19.01 -15.36 -12.27
CA LEU A 138 -19.60 -14.94 -13.54
C LEU A 138 -18.73 -13.80 -14.10
N THR A 139 -18.22 -13.95 -15.31
CA THR A 139 -17.33 -12.94 -15.89
C THR A 139 -17.50 -12.77 -17.39
N ASN A 140 -17.23 -11.56 -17.89
CA ASN A 140 -17.05 -11.28 -19.31
C ASN A 140 -15.58 -10.89 -19.63
N GLY A 141 -14.64 -11.23 -18.74
CA GLY A 141 -13.23 -10.86 -18.83
C GLY A 141 -12.92 -9.42 -18.39
N ILE A 142 -13.92 -8.52 -18.35
CA ILE A 142 -13.81 -7.14 -17.86
C ILE A 142 -14.34 -7.03 -16.43
N ILE A 143 -15.51 -7.58 -16.19
CA ILE A 143 -16.16 -7.63 -14.87
C ILE A 143 -16.07 -9.06 -14.36
N TYR A 144 -15.68 -9.24 -13.09
CA TYR A 144 -15.65 -10.53 -12.40
C TYR A 144 -16.53 -10.46 -11.16
N ARG A 145 -17.62 -11.23 -11.14
CA ARG A 145 -18.58 -11.30 -10.03
C ARG A 145 -18.41 -12.61 -9.28
N PHE A 146 -18.03 -12.53 -8.01
CA PHE A 146 -17.79 -13.68 -7.14
C PHE A 146 -19.02 -13.97 -6.29
N TYR A 147 -19.45 -15.22 -6.33
CA TYR A 147 -20.59 -15.78 -5.62
C TYR A 147 -20.12 -16.86 -4.65
N SER A 148 -20.85 -16.99 -3.55
CA SER A 148 -20.63 -17.98 -2.50
C SER A 148 -21.91 -18.77 -2.25
N ASP A 149 -21.85 -19.75 -1.35
CA ASP A 149 -23.00 -20.49 -0.81
C ASP A 149 -23.21 -20.21 0.69
N LEU A 150 -23.12 -18.93 1.09
CA LEU A 150 -23.16 -18.54 2.51
C LEU A 150 -24.53 -18.72 3.14
N GLU A 151 -25.61 -18.57 2.36
CA GLU A 151 -26.98 -18.71 2.88
C GLU A 151 -27.37 -20.15 3.11
N ASN A 152 -27.12 -21.00 2.11
CA ASN A 152 -27.49 -22.39 2.13
C ASN A 152 -26.33 -23.20 1.53
N PRO A 153 -25.78 -24.19 2.24
CA PRO A 153 -24.67 -24.99 1.72
C PRO A 153 -25.00 -25.60 0.36
N ASN A 154 -24.08 -25.48 -0.60
CA ASN A 154 -24.21 -25.98 -1.97
C ASN A 154 -25.36 -25.31 -2.77
N VAL A 155 -25.80 -24.12 -2.36
CA VAL A 155 -26.73 -23.29 -3.12
C VAL A 155 -26.10 -21.93 -3.28
N MET A 156 -25.88 -21.53 -4.54
CA MET A 156 -25.28 -20.24 -4.84
C MET A 156 -26.17 -19.10 -4.35
N ASP A 157 -25.57 -18.14 -3.65
CA ASP A 157 -26.21 -16.90 -3.20
C ASP A 157 -26.72 -16.11 -4.42
N ALA A 158 -27.90 -15.48 -4.28
CA ALA A 158 -28.54 -14.76 -5.40
C ALA A 158 -27.76 -13.52 -5.88
N LYS A 159 -26.85 -12.99 -5.06
CA LYS A 159 -26.06 -11.79 -5.35
C LYS A 159 -24.57 -12.08 -5.12
N PRO A 160 -23.66 -11.54 -5.95
CA PRO A 160 -22.22 -11.71 -5.75
C PRO A 160 -21.78 -10.96 -4.48
N PHE A 161 -20.86 -11.48 -3.68
CA PHE A 161 -20.35 -10.74 -2.51
C PHE A 161 -19.17 -9.82 -2.84
N LEU A 162 -18.51 -10.03 -3.98
CA LEU A 162 -17.36 -9.27 -4.44
C LEU A 162 -17.42 -9.07 -5.97
N GLU A 163 -17.06 -7.88 -6.45
CA GLU A 163 -17.01 -7.54 -7.87
C GLU A 163 -15.72 -6.79 -8.18
N LEU A 164 -14.96 -7.26 -9.18
CA LEU A 164 -13.79 -6.58 -9.73
C LEU A 164 -14.11 -6.05 -11.14
N ASN A 165 -13.81 -4.78 -11.38
CA ASN A 165 -13.85 -4.16 -12.70
C ASN A 165 -12.43 -3.87 -13.19
N MET A 166 -12.01 -4.55 -14.26
CA MET A 166 -10.68 -4.40 -14.85
C MET A 166 -10.44 -3.02 -15.47
N LEU A 167 -11.49 -2.23 -15.72
CA LEU A 167 -11.41 -0.86 -16.25
C LEU A 167 -11.58 0.22 -15.16
N ASP A 168 -11.88 -0.17 -13.93
CA ASP A 168 -11.99 0.69 -12.74
C ASP A 168 -11.43 -0.07 -11.53
N ILE A 169 -10.13 -0.35 -11.57
CA ILE A 169 -9.44 -1.15 -10.55
C ILE A 169 -9.39 -0.35 -9.25
N LYS A 170 -9.82 -0.99 -8.16
CA LYS A 170 -9.71 -0.48 -6.80
C LYS A 170 -8.81 -1.41 -6.01
N GLU A 171 -7.70 -0.90 -5.51
CA GLU A 171 -6.69 -1.68 -4.79
C GLU A 171 -7.28 -2.50 -3.63
N PRO A 172 -8.22 -1.97 -2.80
CA PRO A 172 -8.86 -2.77 -1.76
C PRO A 172 -9.59 -4.00 -2.32
N VAL A 173 -10.20 -3.90 -3.50
CA VAL A 173 -10.88 -5.03 -4.14
C VAL A 173 -9.85 -6.06 -4.62
N VAL A 174 -8.72 -5.61 -5.19
CA VAL A 174 -7.65 -6.50 -5.65
C VAL A 174 -7.07 -7.31 -4.49
N GLU A 175 -6.89 -6.71 -3.31
CA GLU A 175 -6.45 -7.41 -2.11
C GLU A 175 -7.42 -8.52 -1.68
N GLU A 176 -8.73 -8.29 -1.81
CA GLU A 176 -9.73 -9.33 -1.53
C GLU A 176 -9.69 -10.45 -2.58
N ILE A 177 -9.47 -10.12 -3.85
CA ILE A 177 -9.32 -11.10 -4.93
C ILE A 177 -8.04 -11.93 -4.75
N LYS A 178 -6.95 -11.35 -4.23
CA LYS A 178 -5.68 -12.03 -3.97
C LYS A 178 -5.85 -13.24 -3.04
N LYS A 179 -6.84 -13.22 -2.15
CA LYS A 179 -7.18 -14.38 -1.28
C LYS A 179 -7.61 -15.62 -2.06
N PHE A 180 -8.08 -15.46 -3.31
CA PHE A 180 -8.42 -16.59 -4.19
C PHE A 180 -7.21 -17.18 -4.91
N SER A 181 -6.02 -16.58 -4.77
CA SER A 181 -4.79 -17.09 -5.38
C SER A 181 -4.35 -18.41 -4.75
N LYS A 182 -3.68 -19.26 -5.54
CA LYS A 182 -3.25 -20.60 -5.14
C LYS A 182 -2.44 -20.59 -3.82
N SER A 183 -1.58 -19.60 -3.62
CA SER A 183 -0.72 -19.50 -2.44
C SER A 183 -1.41 -18.93 -1.20
N ALA A 184 -2.55 -18.25 -1.36
CA ALA A 184 -3.29 -17.60 -0.27
C ALA A 184 -4.67 -18.22 -0.01
N PHE A 185 -5.07 -19.24 -0.77
CA PHE A 185 -6.40 -19.82 -0.69
C PHE A 185 -6.66 -20.46 0.67
N ASP A 186 -7.57 -19.86 1.44
CA ASP A 186 -8.12 -20.38 2.68
C ASP A 186 -9.63 -20.23 2.67
N LEU A 187 -10.34 -21.36 2.61
CA LEU A 187 -11.80 -21.39 2.51
C LEU A 187 -12.50 -20.63 3.66
N ASN A 188 -12.02 -20.81 4.89
CA ASN A 188 -12.65 -20.20 6.07
C ASN A 188 -12.44 -18.69 6.07
N SER A 189 -11.21 -18.24 5.79
CA SER A 189 -10.87 -16.82 5.72
C SER A 189 -11.66 -16.09 4.62
N ILE A 190 -11.79 -16.72 3.45
CA ILE A 190 -12.58 -16.17 2.34
C ILE A 190 -14.06 -16.13 2.71
N TYR A 191 -14.60 -17.15 3.38
CA TYR A 191 -15.98 -17.14 3.86
C TYR A 191 -16.27 -16.03 4.85
N ASP A 192 -15.38 -15.81 5.83
CA ASP A 192 -15.56 -14.75 6.81
C ASP A 192 -15.54 -13.37 6.14
N THR A 193 -14.60 -13.19 5.20
CA THR A 193 -14.53 -12.00 4.34
C THR A 193 -15.83 -11.82 3.53
N ALA A 194 -16.31 -12.88 2.88
CA ALA A 194 -17.51 -12.85 2.05
C ALA A 194 -18.76 -12.51 2.87
N ARG A 195 -18.88 -13.03 4.10
CA ARG A 195 -19.94 -12.66 5.05
C ARG A 195 -19.87 -11.18 5.41
N GLU A 196 -18.69 -10.68 5.77
CA GLU A 196 -18.49 -9.28 6.11
C GLU A 196 -18.86 -8.36 4.94
N LEU A 197 -18.32 -8.59 3.75
CA LEU A 197 -18.61 -7.81 2.55
C LEU A 197 -20.10 -7.83 2.19
N LYS A 198 -20.74 -9.01 2.29
CA LYS A 198 -22.19 -9.15 2.09
C LYS A 198 -22.97 -8.27 3.06
N TYR A 199 -22.69 -8.36 4.36
CA TYR A 199 -23.41 -7.56 5.36
C TYR A 199 -23.10 -6.07 5.24
N MET A 200 -21.86 -5.68 4.96
CA MET A 200 -21.50 -4.29 4.68
C MET A 200 -22.32 -3.72 3.53
N ARG A 201 -22.50 -4.47 2.43
CA ARG A 201 -23.33 -4.04 1.30
C ARG A 201 -24.80 -3.90 1.69
N GLU A 202 -25.39 -4.89 2.35
CA GLU A 202 -26.81 -4.82 2.75
C GLU A 202 -27.04 -3.70 3.78
N ILE A 203 -26.11 -3.47 4.71
CA ILE A 203 -26.15 -2.34 5.64
C ILE A 203 -26.03 -1.01 4.89
N ARG A 204 -25.11 -0.88 3.93
CA ARG A 204 -24.99 0.34 3.10
C ARG A 204 -26.30 0.61 2.35
N LYS A 205 -26.92 -0.42 1.78
CA LYS A 205 -28.22 -0.30 1.13
C LYS A 205 -29.29 0.21 2.10
N LEU A 206 -29.34 -0.34 3.31
CA LEU A 206 -30.25 0.14 4.35
C LEU A 206 -29.96 1.61 4.73
N ILE A 207 -28.69 2.02 4.82
CA ILE A 207 -28.33 3.42 5.06
C ILE A 207 -28.86 4.32 3.94
N ASP A 208 -28.70 3.93 2.68
CA ASP A 208 -29.20 4.68 1.53
C ASP A 208 -30.74 4.75 1.53
N GLU A 209 -31.42 3.64 1.83
CA GLU A 209 -32.87 3.57 2.00
C GLU A 209 -33.33 4.48 3.14
N GLN A 210 -32.76 4.37 4.34
CA GLN A 210 -33.13 5.22 5.49
C GLN A 210 -32.81 6.70 5.26
N THR A 211 -31.76 7.03 4.52
CA THR A 211 -31.41 8.42 4.17
C THR A 211 -32.45 9.04 3.24
N ASN A 212 -33.01 8.25 2.33
CA ASN A 212 -33.97 8.72 1.34
C ASN A 212 -35.42 8.63 1.81
N ASP A 213 -35.77 7.56 2.50
CA ASP A 213 -37.10 7.27 3.01
C ASP A 213 -37.01 6.58 4.39
N PRO A 214 -36.86 7.37 5.48
CA PRO A 214 -36.74 6.82 6.83
C PRO A 214 -37.95 5.96 7.21
N SER A 215 -37.69 4.74 7.68
CA SER A 215 -38.70 3.85 8.23
C SER A 215 -39.25 4.36 9.57
N GLU A 216 -40.46 3.93 9.95
CA GLU A 216 -41.07 4.31 11.23
C GLU A 216 -40.18 3.92 12.43
N GLU A 217 -39.54 2.76 12.36
CA GLU A 217 -38.64 2.26 13.41
C GLU A 217 -37.42 3.17 13.58
N PHE A 218 -36.81 3.58 12.48
CA PHE A 218 -35.68 4.50 12.48
C PHE A 218 -36.05 5.87 13.03
N VAL A 219 -37.21 6.40 12.62
CA VAL A 219 -37.74 7.67 13.14
C VAL A 219 -38.03 7.58 14.64
N LYS A 220 -38.63 6.48 15.08
CA LYS A 220 -38.95 6.23 16.49
C LYS A 220 -37.67 6.15 17.35
N PHE A 221 -36.59 5.56 16.83
CA PHE A 221 -35.30 5.53 17.51
C PHE A 221 -34.83 6.95 17.87
N PHE A 222 -34.71 7.86 16.89
CA PHE A 222 -34.27 9.23 17.16
C PHE A 222 -35.26 10.00 18.02
N ALA A 223 -36.55 9.92 17.69
CA ALA A 223 -37.58 10.64 18.43
C ALA A 223 -37.59 10.25 19.92
N SER A 224 -37.40 8.97 20.25
CA SER A 224 -37.34 8.50 21.65
C SER A 224 -36.18 9.09 22.47
N LYS A 225 -35.13 9.58 21.82
CA LYS A 225 -33.95 10.15 22.48
C LYS A 225 -34.02 11.67 22.66
N VAL A 226 -34.88 12.35 21.89
CA VAL A 226 -34.93 13.82 21.86
C VAL A 226 -36.31 14.40 22.16
N TYR A 227 -37.37 13.57 22.12
CA TYR A 227 -38.74 13.98 22.39
C TYR A 227 -39.26 13.30 23.65
N SER A 228 -39.66 14.10 24.64
CA SER A 228 -40.16 13.64 25.94
C SER A 228 -41.66 13.35 25.99
N GLY A 229 -42.41 13.71 24.94
CA GLY A 229 -43.86 13.50 24.86
C GLY A 229 -44.26 12.14 24.30
N LYS A 230 -45.57 11.88 24.25
CA LYS A 230 -46.09 10.67 23.58
C LYS A 230 -45.89 10.78 22.07
N LEU A 231 -45.36 9.73 21.48
CA LEU A 231 -45.13 9.64 20.03
C LEU A 231 -46.45 9.37 19.29
N THR A 232 -47.29 10.40 19.14
CA THR A 232 -48.54 10.33 18.37
C THR A 232 -48.25 10.29 16.86
N GLN A 233 -49.24 9.95 16.02
CA GLN A 233 -49.05 9.94 14.56
C GLN A 233 -48.56 11.28 14.03
N SER A 234 -49.14 12.39 14.46
CA SER A 234 -48.73 13.73 14.04
C SER A 234 -47.29 14.06 14.44
N VAL A 235 -46.87 13.65 15.64
CA VAL A 235 -45.47 13.81 16.07
C VAL A 235 -44.55 12.90 15.27
N ARG A 236 -44.94 11.65 14.99
CA ARG A 236 -44.18 10.75 14.11
C ARG A 236 -43.98 11.34 12.72
N ASP A 237 -45.04 11.82 12.08
CA ASP A 237 -44.98 12.39 10.74
C ASP A 237 -44.04 13.60 10.70
N GLN A 238 -44.09 14.45 11.73
CA GLN A 238 -43.15 15.56 11.90
C GLN A 238 -41.71 15.06 12.05
N PHE A 239 -41.48 14.08 12.91
CA PHE A 239 -40.14 13.49 13.11
C PHE A 239 -39.63 12.74 11.88
N THR A 240 -40.49 12.17 11.04
CA THR A 240 -40.10 11.56 9.76
C THR A 240 -39.50 12.62 8.84
N GLN A 241 -40.16 13.77 8.71
CA GLN A 241 -39.64 14.87 7.89
C GLN A 241 -38.36 15.47 8.47
N ILE A 242 -38.30 15.67 9.79
CA ILE A 242 -37.09 16.18 10.47
C ILE A 242 -35.93 15.20 10.28
N THR A 243 -36.13 13.90 10.49
CA THR A 243 -35.10 12.86 10.34
C THR A 243 -34.58 12.81 8.92
N LYS A 244 -35.48 12.76 7.92
CA LYS A 244 -35.12 12.76 6.49
C LYS A 244 -34.30 14.00 6.12
N LYS A 245 -34.75 15.19 6.51
CA LYS A 245 -34.06 16.45 6.22
C LYS A 245 -32.68 16.47 6.89
N THR A 246 -32.61 16.10 8.16
CA THR A 246 -31.37 16.16 8.95
C THR A 246 -30.34 15.17 8.44
N PHE A 247 -30.72 13.93 8.10
CA PHE A 247 -29.79 12.95 7.54
C PHE A 247 -29.25 13.37 6.17
N LYS A 248 -30.13 13.84 5.27
CA LYS A 248 -29.69 14.36 3.97
C LYS A 248 -28.76 15.56 4.13
N GLN A 249 -29.11 16.49 5.02
CA GLN A 249 -28.27 17.65 5.30
C GLN A 249 -26.92 17.22 5.88
N PHE A 250 -26.90 16.34 6.88
CA PHE A 250 -25.66 15.84 7.49
C PHE A 250 -24.73 15.17 6.48
N ILE A 251 -25.27 14.32 5.59
CA ILE A 251 -24.46 13.68 4.54
C ILE A 251 -23.97 14.72 3.53
N ASN A 252 -24.83 15.65 3.10
CA ASN A 252 -24.42 16.73 2.21
C ASN A 252 -23.38 17.63 2.85
N ASP A 253 -23.49 17.94 4.14
CA ASP A 253 -22.51 18.72 4.88
C ASP A 253 -21.18 17.96 4.91
N LYS A 254 -21.17 16.65 5.18
CA LYS A 254 -19.93 15.84 5.09
C LYS A 254 -19.35 15.73 3.69
N ILE A 255 -20.20 15.69 2.66
CA ILE A 255 -19.77 15.71 1.26
C ILE A 255 -19.22 17.09 0.90
N ASN A 256 -19.89 18.17 1.28
CA ASN A 256 -19.49 19.55 1.06
C ASN A 256 -18.26 19.91 1.86
N ASP A 257 -18.06 19.39 3.07
CA ASP A 257 -16.81 19.49 3.80
C ASP A 257 -15.68 18.91 2.94
N ARG A 258 -15.89 17.73 2.32
CA ARG A 258 -14.94 17.13 1.38
C ARG A 258 -14.84 17.85 0.02
N LEU A 259 -15.91 18.44 -0.49
CA LEU A 259 -15.99 19.10 -1.81
C LEU A 259 -15.51 20.54 -1.74
N ASN A 260 -15.72 21.25 -0.64
CA ASN A 260 -15.13 22.56 -0.38
C ASN A 260 -13.62 22.43 -0.21
N ILE A 261 -13.12 21.36 0.42
CA ILE A 261 -11.69 20.98 0.37
C ILE A 261 -11.21 20.82 -1.09
N ALA A 262 -12.07 20.39 -2.03
CA ALA A 262 -11.72 20.23 -3.45
C ALA A 262 -11.97 21.49 -4.33
N LEU A 263 -12.94 22.34 -4.00
CA LEU A 263 -13.37 23.53 -4.77
C LEU A 263 -12.61 24.81 -4.38
N VAL A 264 -12.09 24.90 -3.15
CA VAL A 264 -11.16 25.98 -2.75
C VAL A 264 -9.86 25.94 -3.59
N SER A 265 -9.63 24.85 -4.33
CA SER A 265 -8.60 24.71 -5.36
C SER A 265 -8.78 25.62 -6.60
N GLU A 266 -9.96 26.24 -6.84
CA GLU A 266 -10.23 26.96 -8.11
C GLU A 266 -10.80 28.39 -8.01
N ALA A 267 -11.11 28.94 -6.82
CA ALA A 267 -11.80 30.24 -6.74
C ALA A 267 -11.14 31.32 -5.84
N VAL A 268 -10.33 32.16 -6.49
CA VAL A 268 -10.22 33.64 -6.34
C VAL A 268 -9.64 34.25 -5.05
N GLN A 269 -8.38 34.70 -5.17
CA GLN A 269 -7.88 36.09 -5.09
C GLN A 269 -8.44 37.06 -4.00
N THR A 270 -7.64 37.26 -2.95
CA THR A 270 -7.07 38.54 -2.39
C THR A 270 -7.97 39.70 -1.84
N PRO A 271 -7.44 40.58 -0.93
CA PRO A 271 -7.87 40.61 0.49
C PRO A 271 -8.04 42.05 1.08
N GLN A 272 -8.28 42.15 2.40
CA GLN A 272 -7.77 43.15 3.40
C GLN A 272 -8.71 43.16 4.63
N GLY A 273 -8.31 43.15 5.91
CA GLY A 273 -7.03 43.32 6.60
C GLY A 273 -7.22 44.21 7.84
N LYS A 274 -6.84 43.75 9.06
CA LYS A 274 -6.29 44.57 10.17
C LYS A 274 -5.91 43.74 11.42
N GLN A 275 -4.69 43.99 11.88
CA GLN A 275 -3.95 43.51 13.07
C GLN A 275 -4.15 44.46 14.28
N PRO A 276 -3.52 44.26 15.47
CA PRO A 276 -3.51 43.08 16.37
C PRO A 276 -3.67 43.50 17.87
N GLU A 277 -3.71 42.58 18.85
CA GLU A 277 -3.07 42.79 20.17
C GLU A 277 -2.99 41.50 21.03
N THR A 278 -1.99 41.50 21.92
CA THR A 278 -1.23 40.45 22.64
C THR A 278 -1.93 39.82 23.87
N ASP A 279 -1.59 38.58 24.25
CA ASP A 279 -0.62 38.28 25.35
C ASP A 279 -0.72 36.85 25.96
N THR A 280 0.48 36.34 26.31
CA THR A 280 1.02 35.28 27.22
C THR A 280 0.38 33.90 27.50
N PRO A 281 1.21 32.83 27.73
CA PRO A 281 0.78 31.43 27.85
C PRO A 281 0.71 30.89 29.30
N VAL A 282 -0.17 29.90 29.52
CA VAL A 282 -0.26 29.12 30.77
C VAL A 282 0.25 27.69 30.49
N ILE A 283 1.10 27.17 31.38
CA ILE A 283 1.68 25.82 31.33
C ILE A 283 0.73 24.86 32.07
N VAL A 284 0.39 23.71 31.47
CA VAL A 284 -0.23 22.56 32.16
C VAL A 284 0.46 21.27 31.69
N GLU A 285 0.71 20.38 32.66
CA GLU A 285 1.45 19.12 32.56
C GLU A 285 0.69 17.99 31.82
N GLU A 286 1.45 16.96 31.48
CA GLU A 286 1.21 15.81 30.60
C GLU A 286 -0.12 15.05 30.82
N GLU A 287 -1.13 15.34 29.98
CA GLU A 287 -2.24 14.44 29.66
C GLU A 287 -2.00 13.77 28.29
N ASP A 288 -2.53 12.56 28.13
CA ASP A 288 -2.52 11.73 26.91
C ASP A 288 -2.69 12.57 25.62
N ILE A 289 -1.57 12.92 24.99
CA ILE A 289 -1.53 13.96 23.96
C ILE A 289 -1.97 13.37 22.60
N GLN A 290 -3.23 12.99 22.51
CA GLN A 290 -3.85 12.58 21.25
C GLN A 290 -4.12 13.83 20.40
N PRO A 291 -3.83 13.79 19.08
CA PRO A 291 -4.09 14.93 18.21
C PRO A 291 -5.59 15.14 17.99
N THR A 292 -6.02 16.40 17.98
CA THR A 292 -7.40 16.75 17.66
C THR A 292 -7.67 16.58 16.16
N GLU A 293 -8.95 16.55 15.76
CA GLU A 293 -9.32 16.51 14.34
C GLU A 293 -8.76 17.73 13.58
N GLU A 294 -8.74 18.90 14.20
CA GLU A 294 -8.17 20.13 13.63
C GLU A 294 -6.66 20.02 13.41
N GLU A 295 -5.93 19.42 14.34
CA GLU A 295 -4.49 19.19 14.18
C GLU A 295 -4.16 18.18 13.08
N LEU A 296 -4.96 17.11 12.99
CA LEU A 296 -4.87 16.14 11.90
C LEU A 296 -5.20 16.79 10.55
N ASN A 297 -6.22 17.63 10.49
CA ASN A 297 -6.59 18.36 9.28
C ASN A 297 -5.45 19.29 8.82
N GLY A 298 -4.87 20.07 9.73
CA GLY A 298 -3.71 20.92 9.41
C GLY A 298 -2.50 20.11 8.93
N TYR A 299 -2.24 18.94 9.54
CA TYR A 299 -1.19 18.03 9.08
C TYR A 299 -1.45 17.51 7.67
N TYR A 300 -2.66 17.00 7.40
CA TYR A 300 -3.02 16.51 6.07
C TYR A 300 -2.99 17.60 5.02
N LEU A 301 -3.27 18.85 5.41
CA LEU A 301 -3.17 20.00 4.53
C LEU A 301 -1.71 20.27 4.12
N ILE A 302 -0.81 20.39 5.11
CA ILE A 302 0.64 20.55 4.85
C ILE A 302 1.18 19.36 4.04
N LYS A 303 0.77 18.14 4.39
CA LYS A 303 1.16 16.92 3.67
C LYS A 303 0.70 16.94 2.22
N SER A 304 -0.52 17.42 1.96
CA SER A 304 -1.10 17.51 0.62
C SER A 304 -0.45 18.59 -0.22
N LEU A 305 -0.05 19.72 0.37
CA LEU A 305 0.72 20.75 -0.34
C LEU A 305 2.08 20.24 -0.82
N LEU A 306 2.76 19.52 0.07
CA LEU A 306 4.13 19.08 -0.14
C LEU A 306 4.24 17.82 -1.02
N ARG A 307 3.17 17.02 -1.16
CA ARG A 307 3.16 15.81 -2.02
C ARG A 307 3.60 16.07 -3.46
N THR A 308 3.46 17.32 -3.92
CA THR A 308 3.82 17.75 -5.27
C THR A 308 5.33 17.76 -5.52
N ILE A 309 6.14 17.79 -4.44
CA ILE A 309 7.60 17.88 -4.53
C ILE A 309 8.34 16.80 -3.72
N ILE A 310 7.65 16.08 -2.82
CA ILE A 310 8.26 15.07 -1.96
C ILE A 310 7.30 13.90 -1.73
N ASP A 311 7.83 12.69 -1.54
CA ASP A 311 7.03 11.53 -1.15
C ASP A 311 6.28 11.81 0.17
N PRO A 312 4.94 11.75 0.20
CA PRO A 312 4.15 11.96 1.41
C PRO A 312 4.54 11.08 2.59
N LYS A 313 5.10 9.90 2.36
CA LYS A 313 5.57 9.00 3.43
C LYS A 313 6.68 9.62 4.28
N ARG A 314 7.42 10.57 3.71
CA ARG A 314 8.52 11.29 4.36
C ARG A 314 8.04 12.47 5.22
N ILE A 315 6.75 12.80 5.19
CA ILE A 315 6.19 13.91 5.97
C ILE A 315 5.50 13.35 7.20
N ASN A 316 6.11 13.56 8.36
CA ASN A 316 5.71 12.99 9.64
C ASN A 316 5.07 14.04 10.54
N PHE A 317 4.12 13.58 11.35
CA PHE A 317 3.40 14.37 12.33
C PHE A 317 3.85 13.99 13.74
N ARG A 318 4.04 14.99 14.61
CA ARG A 318 4.29 14.78 16.04
C ARG A 318 3.52 15.80 16.85
N LYS A 319 2.58 15.32 17.68
CA LYS A 319 1.85 16.16 18.64
C LYS A 319 2.75 16.52 19.83
N SER A 320 2.61 17.73 20.34
CA SER A 320 3.25 18.24 21.55
C SER A 320 2.20 18.98 22.38
N VAL A 321 2.53 19.32 23.63
CA VAL A 321 1.61 19.99 24.56
C VAL A 321 1.05 21.28 23.97
N ASN A 322 1.92 22.15 23.45
CA ASN A 322 1.55 23.51 23.00
C ASN A 322 1.42 23.67 21.48
N TYR A 323 1.75 22.65 20.70
CA TYR A 323 1.71 22.71 19.23
C TYR A 323 1.70 21.30 18.63
N CYS A 324 1.42 21.20 17.33
CA CYS A 324 1.70 20.01 16.55
C CYS A 324 2.76 20.28 15.46
N GLY A 325 3.75 19.40 15.39
CA GLY A 325 4.91 19.55 14.52
C GLY A 325 4.78 18.72 13.25
N VAL A 326 5.16 19.31 12.12
CA VAL A 326 5.32 18.63 10.84
C VAL A 326 6.79 18.60 10.46
N MET A 327 7.32 17.42 10.16
CA MET A 327 8.75 17.17 9.98
C MET A 327 9.01 16.34 8.73
N LEU A 328 10.18 16.51 8.12
CA LEU A 328 10.66 15.64 7.05
C LEU A 328 11.50 14.49 7.64
N ASP A 329 11.32 13.28 7.12
CA ASP A 329 12.07 12.06 7.46
C ASP A 329 12.07 11.73 8.98
N ASP A 330 10.96 12.03 9.66
CA ASP A 330 10.78 11.91 11.12
C ASP A 330 11.95 12.51 11.94
N SER A 331 12.55 13.60 11.44
CA SER A 331 13.72 14.22 12.07
C SER A 331 13.40 15.57 12.70
N ASN A 332 13.69 15.70 14.01
CA ASN A 332 13.66 16.98 14.73
C ASN A 332 14.64 18.03 14.18
N ARG A 333 15.59 17.63 13.31
CA ARG A 333 16.51 18.55 12.62
C ARG A 333 15.97 19.04 11.27
N LYS A 334 14.90 18.43 10.77
CA LYS A 334 14.24 18.75 9.49
C LYS A 334 12.79 19.18 9.73
N ARG A 335 12.58 20.21 10.54
CA ARG A 335 11.24 20.72 10.87
C ARG A 335 10.71 21.55 9.72
N ILE A 336 9.54 21.17 9.22
CA ILE A 336 8.87 21.85 8.12
C ILE A 336 8.03 22.99 8.68
N ALA A 337 7.17 22.66 9.66
CA ALA A 337 6.29 23.62 10.29
C ALA A 337 5.89 23.20 11.71
N ARG A 338 5.39 24.16 12.47
CA ARG A 338 4.66 23.95 13.73
C ARG A 338 3.31 24.64 13.64
N MET A 339 2.24 23.96 14.01
CA MET A 339 0.91 24.56 14.08
C MET A 339 0.50 24.68 15.54
N TYR A 340 0.06 25.88 15.90
CA TYR A 340 -0.45 26.22 17.22
C TYR A 340 -1.94 26.49 16.99
N LEU A 341 -2.82 25.57 17.37
CA LEU A 341 -4.23 25.56 16.95
C LEU A 341 -5.18 25.75 18.13
N ASP A 342 -4.88 26.73 18.98
CA ASP A 342 -5.74 27.04 20.12
C ASP A 342 -7.04 27.72 19.65
N PRO A 343 -8.20 27.41 20.26
CA PRO A 343 -9.47 28.04 19.91
C PRO A 343 -9.38 29.58 19.96
N GLY A 344 -9.60 30.23 18.81
CA GLY A 344 -9.57 31.69 18.67
C GLY A 344 -8.18 32.31 18.46
N ARG A 345 -7.09 31.53 18.53
CA ARG A 345 -5.71 31.99 18.25
C ARG A 345 -4.91 30.88 17.58
N MET A 346 -4.94 30.86 16.25
CA MET A 346 -4.20 29.88 15.46
C MET A 346 -2.97 30.51 14.80
N TYR A 347 -1.86 29.76 14.75
CA TYR A 347 -0.61 30.19 14.11
C TYR A 347 0.09 29.02 13.42
N ILE A 348 0.89 29.35 12.41
CA ILE A 348 1.89 28.45 11.82
C ILE A 348 3.29 29.08 11.97
N GLY A 349 4.19 28.31 12.56
CA GLY A 349 5.63 28.57 12.58
C GLY A 349 6.30 27.85 11.42
N ILE A 350 6.99 28.59 10.54
CA ILE A 350 7.73 28.03 9.40
C ILE A 350 9.21 28.38 9.54
N PHE A 351 10.07 27.39 9.30
CA PHE A 351 11.51 27.54 9.47
C PHE A 351 12.17 28.12 8.21
N ASP A 352 13.26 28.86 8.36
CA ASP A 352 14.13 29.25 7.24
C ASP A 352 15.40 28.37 7.17
N GLU A 353 16.28 28.67 6.22
CA GLU A 353 17.57 27.97 6.04
C GLU A 353 18.50 28.09 7.26
N GLN A 354 18.34 29.16 8.06
CA GLN A 354 19.07 29.37 9.32
C GLN A 354 18.37 28.75 10.54
N LYS A 355 17.26 28.02 10.33
CA LYS A 355 16.41 27.40 11.35
C LYS A 355 15.69 28.40 12.25
N HIS A 356 15.52 29.65 11.83
CA HIS A 356 14.66 30.59 12.53
C HIS A 356 13.19 30.32 12.19
N GLU A 357 12.35 30.30 13.22
CA GLU A 357 10.91 30.08 13.10
C GLU A 357 10.20 31.43 12.90
N THR A 358 9.52 31.59 11.76
CA THR A 358 8.64 32.74 11.50
C THR A 358 7.21 32.36 11.82
N MET A 359 6.65 32.98 12.86
CA MET A 359 5.27 32.79 13.29
C MET A 359 4.32 33.66 12.47
N SER A 360 3.30 33.03 11.88
CA SER A 360 2.28 33.71 11.08
C SER A 360 0.90 33.29 11.57
N SER A 361 -0.05 34.22 11.72
CA SER A 361 -1.39 33.89 12.20
C SER A 361 -2.19 33.14 11.13
N LEU A 362 -3.08 32.28 11.60
CA LEU A 362 -4.10 31.57 10.83
C LEU A 362 -5.47 32.02 11.36
N GLU A 363 -6.37 32.42 10.47
CA GLU A 363 -7.79 32.64 10.80
C GLU A 363 -8.57 31.32 10.73
N THR A 364 -8.19 30.46 9.78
CA THR A 364 -8.69 29.09 9.61
C THR A 364 -7.53 28.15 9.26
N ILE A 365 -7.74 26.83 9.34
CA ILE A 365 -6.69 25.86 8.96
C ILE A 365 -6.30 26.03 7.48
N ASP A 366 -7.24 26.40 6.62
CA ASP A 366 -7.01 26.61 5.19
C ASP A 366 -6.01 27.73 4.90
N ASP A 367 -5.78 28.65 5.85
CA ASP A 367 -4.75 29.69 5.70
C ASP A 367 -3.34 29.11 5.52
N ILE A 368 -3.11 27.84 5.83
CA ILE A 368 -1.85 27.13 5.54
C ILE A 368 -1.51 27.18 4.03
N TYR A 369 -2.50 27.20 3.13
CA TYR A 369 -2.28 27.36 1.68
C TYR A 369 -1.50 28.64 1.33
N LYS A 370 -1.68 29.72 2.11
CA LYS A 370 -0.96 30.99 1.92
C LYS A 370 0.56 30.84 2.08
N TYR A 371 1.02 29.75 2.69
CA TYR A 371 2.43 29.48 2.97
C TYR A 371 3.01 28.32 2.17
N GLU A 372 2.30 27.83 1.14
CA GLU A 372 2.72 26.72 0.30
C GLU A 372 4.16 26.87 -0.22
N ASP A 373 4.50 28.00 -0.83
CA ASP A 373 5.84 28.24 -1.38
C ASP A 373 6.92 28.20 -0.30
N LYS A 374 6.63 28.73 0.90
CA LYS A 374 7.58 28.68 2.02
C LYS A 374 7.76 27.26 2.52
N LEU A 375 6.68 26.51 2.68
CA LEU A 375 6.73 25.10 3.08
C LEU A 375 7.51 24.27 2.06
N LYS A 376 7.28 24.51 0.76
CA LYS A 376 8.01 23.85 -0.33
C LYS A 376 9.49 24.21 -0.35
N ALA A 377 9.84 25.46 -0.09
CA ALA A 377 11.23 25.90 0.01
C ALA A 377 11.97 25.17 1.14
N VAL A 378 11.34 25.04 2.31
CA VAL A 378 11.90 24.32 3.47
C VAL A 378 12.14 22.85 3.14
N VAL A 379 11.16 22.18 2.54
CA VAL A 379 11.30 20.78 2.14
C VAL A 379 12.37 20.61 1.08
N SER A 380 12.39 21.45 0.05
CA SER A 380 13.40 21.42 -1.01
C SER A 380 14.80 21.61 -0.44
N TYR A 381 14.97 22.50 0.52
CA TYR A 381 16.24 22.71 1.22
C TYR A 381 16.70 21.44 1.98
N TYR A 382 15.80 20.77 2.69
CA TYR A 382 16.14 19.52 3.40
C TYR A 382 16.32 18.32 2.47
N ASP A 383 15.63 18.29 1.33
CA ASP A 383 15.73 17.21 0.35
C ASP A 383 16.97 17.35 -0.53
N ALA A 384 17.40 18.58 -0.84
CA ALA A 384 18.69 18.84 -1.49
C ALA A 384 19.89 18.38 -0.64
N GLN A 385 19.71 18.22 0.66
CA GLN A 385 20.69 17.65 1.59
C GLN A 385 20.62 16.11 1.68
N LYS A 386 19.77 15.44 0.86
CA LYS A 386 19.66 13.97 0.84
C LYS A 386 20.93 13.36 0.22
N PRO A 387 21.56 12.36 0.88
CA PRO A 387 22.50 11.48 0.20
C PRO A 387 21.78 10.77 -0.96
N LYS A 388 22.40 10.72 -2.14
CA LYS A 388 21.78 10.14 -3.36
C LYS A 388 21.25 8.72 -3.11
N ASP A 389 19.97 8.52 -3.40
CA ASP A 389 19.23 7.24 -3.29
C ASP A 389 19.90 6.12 -4.10
N GLN A 390 20.16 4.98 -3.46
CA GLN A 390 20.84 3.83 -4.05
C GLN A 390 19.94 2.58 -4.14
N THR A 391 18.63 2.74 -3.93
CA THR A 391 17.68 1.62 -3.97
C THR A 391 17.56 1.05 -5.39
N GLY A 392 17.76 -0.27 -5.53
CA GLY A 392 17.67 -0.97 -6.83
C GLY A 392 18.94 -0.95 -7.70
N LYS A 393 20.00 -0.24 -7.30
CA LYS A 393 21.27 -0.23 -8.03
C LYS A 393 22.27 -1.23 -7.47
N SER A 394 23.01 -1.89 -8.36
CA SER A 394 24.08 -2.78 -7.94
C SER A 394 25.34 -1.98 -7.63
N LEU A 395 26.03 -2.29 -6.53
CA LEU A 395 27.29 -1.63 -6.22
C LEU A 395 28.34 -2.12 -7.22
N SER A 396 29.25 -1.26 -7.67
CA SER A 396 30.41 -1.66 -8.48
C SER A 396 31.71 -1.52 -7.67
N SER A 397 31.78 -0.45 -6.89
CA SER A 397 32.91 -0.16 -6.02
C SER A 397 32.55 0.92 -5.00
N PHE A 398 33.40 1.07 -3.99
CA PHE A 398 33.39 2.25 -3.12
C PHE A 398 34.81 2.78 -2.96
N THR A 399 34.92 4.05 -2.60
CA THR A 399 36.18 4.71 -2.29
C THR A 399 36.12 5.20 -0.85
N PHE A 400 37.09 4.79 -0.03
CA PHE A 400 37.25 5.32 1.31
C PHE A 400 38.63 5.98 1.43
N LYS A 401 38.66 7.26 1.83
CA LYS A 401 39.89 8.09 1.92
C LYS A 401 40.79 7.99 0.69
N GLY A 402 40.19 8.03 -0.49
CA GLY A 402 40.90 7.97 -1.78
C GLY A 402 41.36 6.57 -2.22
N LYS A 403 41.17 5.51 -1.40
CA LYS A 403 41.43 4.13 -1.81
C LYS A 403 40.15 3.45 -2.28
N LYS A 404 40.19 2.90 -3.49
CA LYS A 404 39.04 2.25 -4.14
C LYS A 404 39.01 0.74 -3.88
N TYR A 405 37.81 0.22 -3.65
CA TYR A 405 37.52 -1.17 -3.34
C TYR A 405 36.39 -1.68 -4.23
N ALA A 406 36.63 -2.77 -4.97
CA ALA A 406 35.62 -3.38 -5.82
C ALA A 406 34.67 -4.25 -4.99
N THR A 407 33.37 -4.08 -5.17
CA THR A 407 32.35 -4.92 -4.52
C THR A 407 31.02 -4.82 -5.27
N LYS A 408 30.32 -5.94 -5.36
CA LYS A 408 28.99 -6.04 -5.99
C LYS A 408 27.84 -5.95 -5.01
N TYR A 409 28.10 -6.15 -3.72
CA TYR A 409 27.06 -6.29 -2.70
C TYR A 409 27.19 -5.21 -1.63
N TRP A 410 26.05 -4.62 -1.26
CA TRP A 410 25.98 -3.58 -0.23
C TRP A 410 26.37 -4.07 1.17
N LYS A 411 26.14 -5.35 1.48
CA LYS A 411 26.64 -5.95 2.73
C LYS A 411 28.17 -5.96 2.80
N ASP A 412 28.84 -6.17 1.67
CA ASP A 412 30.30 -6.27 1.61
C ASP A 412 30.94 -4.87 1.76
N LEU A 413 30.25 -3.80 1.32
CA LEU A 413 30.63 -2.42 1.65
C LEU A 413 30.72 -2.24 3.18
N LEU A 414 29.62 -2.55 3.89
CA LEU A 414 29.56 -2.38 5.34
C LEU A 414 30.63 -3.20 6.05
N LEU A 415 30.77 -4.49 5.70
CA LEU A 415 31.74 -5.38 6.31
C LEU A 415 33.18 -4.94 6.03
N GLN A 416 33.49 -4.48 4.82
CA GLN A 416 34.82 -3.96 4.51
C GLN A 416 35.11 -2.65 5.25
N ILE A 417 34.14 -1.74 5.37
CA ILE A 417 34.31 -0.53 6.18
C ILE A 417 34.56 -0.88 7.65
N CYS A 418 33.79 -1.80 8.21
CA CYS A 418 34.00 -2.28 9.59
C CYS A 418 35.39 -2.90 9.77
N ARG A 419 35.85 -3.73 8.83
CA ARG A 419 37.19 -4.30 8.83
C ARG A 419 38.28 -3.22 8.78
N ILE A 420 38.14 -2.22 7.90
CA ILE A 420 39.08 -1.09 7.82
C ILE A 420 39.12 -0.33 9.15
N MET A 421 37.95 -0.09 9.78
CA MET A 421 37.90 0.57 11.09
C MET A 421 38.56 -0.29 12.17
N ALA A 422 38.37 -1.61 12.16
CA ALA A 422 39.01 -2.52 13.10
C ALA A 422 40.54 -2.55 12.95
N GLU A 423 41.03 -2.45 11.71
CA GLU A 423 42.46 -2.38 11.40
C GLU A 423 43.08 -1.03 11.82
N LEU A 424 42.37 0.09 11.60
CA LEU A 424 42.87 1.44 11.89
C LEU A 424 42.71 1.88 13.36
N HIS A 425 41.68 1.40 14.05
CA HIS A 425 41.27 1.82 15.40
C HIS A 425 41.16 0.64 16.36
N LYS A 426 42.12 -0.28 16.29
CA LYS A 426 42.07 -1.56 17.02
C LYS A 426 41.90 -1.42 18.53
N ASP A 427 42.45 -0.38 19.13
CA ASP A 427 42.40 -0.07 20.56
C ASP A 427 41.01 0.31 21.06
N ARG A 428 40.14 0.77 20.16
CA ARG A 428 38.81 1.29 20.49
C ARG A 428 37.71 0.78 19.57
N PHE A 429 37.96 -0.29 18.83
CA PHE A 429 37.00 -0.80 17.86
C PHE A 429 35.66 -1.20 18.50
N ASP A 430 35.69 -1.66 19.76
CA ASP A 430 34.49 -1.99 20.55
C ASP A 430 33.51 -0.80 20.70
N ASP A 431 33.94 0.45 20.45
CA ASP A 431 33.08 1.62 20.35
C ASP A 431 31.96 1.45 19.31
N ILE A 432 32.17 0.61 18.30
CA ILE A 432 31.17 0.31 17.26
C ILE A 432 29.89 -0.32 17.86
N LEU A 433 30.00 -1.03 18.98
CA LEU A 433 28.87 -1.66 19.69
C LEU A 433 27.87 -0.63 20.25
N THR A 434 28.27 0.64 20.34
CA THR A 434 27.37 1.73 20.76
C THR A 434 26.42 2.18 19.65
N LEU A 435 26.65 1.76 18.40
CA LEU A 435 25.72 1.98 17.30
C LEU A 435 24.61 0.93 17.37
N SER A 436 23.40 1.38 17.71
CA SER A 436 22.23 0.50 17.86
C SER A 436 21.01 1.04 17.11
N GLY A 437 20.21 0.13 16.54
CA GLY A 437 18.91 0.46 15.99
C GLY A 437 17.82 0.57 17.06
N PRO A 438 16.59 0.97 16.69
CA PRO A 438 15.51 1.21 17.64
C PRO A 438 15.03 -0.03 18.42
N LYS A 439 15.14 -1.21 17.80
CA LYS A 439 14.64 -2.48 18.36
C LYS A 439 15.73 -3.51 18.61
N ARG A 440 16.85 -3.44 17.89
CA ARG A 440 17.96 -4.41 17.92
C ARG A 440 19.30 -3.70 17.71
N PRO A 441 20.39 -4.20 18.30
CA PRO A 441 21.72 -3.67 18.04
C PRO A 441 22.12 -3.89 16.57
N TYR A 442 22.96 -3.00 16.03
CA TYR A 442 23.57 -3.21 14.71
C TYR A 442 24.78 -4.12 14.79
N PHE A 443 25.49 -4.08 15.92
CA PHE A 443 26.69 -4.87 16.18
C PHE A 443 26.59 -5.55 17.55
N SER A 444 27.01 -6.81 17.64
CA SER A 444 27.10 -7.54 18.91
C SER A 444 28.27 -8.51 18.91
N LYS A 445 28.83 -8.80 20.10
CA LYS A 445 29.76 -9.93 20.31
C LYS A 445 29.04 -11.28 20.39
N ASN A 446 27.73 -11.27 20.64
CA ASN A 446 26.88 -12.45 20.64
C ASN A 446 26.02 -12.48 19.37
N PRO A 447 26.22 -13.44 18.45
CA PRO A 447 25.49 -13.47 17.17
C PRO A 447 23.97 -13.67 17.35
N ASN A 448 23.52 -14.22 18.48
CA ASN A 448 22.10 -14.43 18.76
C ASN A 448 21.31 -13.14 19.02
N ASP A 449 22.01 -12.03 19.28
CA ASP A 449 21.36 -10.72 19.45
C ASP A 449 20.91 -10.12 18.10
N LEU A 450 21.44 -10.67 16.99
CA LEU A 450 21.22 -10.21 15.63
C LEU A 450 20.29 -11.18 14.88
N LYS A 451 19.58 -10.68 13.86
CA LYS A 451 18.70 -11.51 13.03
C LYS A 451 19.49 -12.22 11.93
N TYR A 452 20.40 -11.50 11.27
CA TYR A 452 21.31 -12.06 10.26
C TYR A 452 22.75 -11.67 10.59
N PRO A 453 23.38 -12.37 11.54
CA PRO A 453 24.74 -12.05 11.97
C PRO A 453 25.76 -12.39 10.86
N ASN A 454 26.68 -11.46 10.61
CA ASN A 454 27.88 -11.71 9.81
C ASN A 454 29.11 -11.26 10.58
N GLN A 455 30.10 -12.14 10.73
CA GLN A 455 31.29 -11.83 11.52
C GLN A 455 32.17 -10.82 10.77
N ILE A 456 32.60 -9.77 11.48
CA ILE A 456 33.58 -8.82 10.94
C ILE A 456 34.95 -9.47 11.01
N GLU A 457 35.54 -9.71 9.84
CA GLU A 457 36.80 -10.42 9.68
C GLU A 457 37.91 -9.80 10.54
N GLY A 458 38.60 -10.63 11.32
CA GLY A 458 39.67 -10.20 12.23
C GLY A 458 39.20 -9.73 13.61
N THR A 459 37.91 -9.87 13.94
CA THR A 459 37.33 -9.43 15.22
C THR A 459 36.38 -10.49 15.83
N ASP A 460 36.01 -10.30 17.10
CA ASP A 460 34.97 -11.06 17.82
C ASP A 460 33.57 -10.43 17.67
N VAL A 461 33.40 -9.44 16.79
CA VAL A 461 32.17 -8.68 16.61
C VAL A 461 31.41 -9.14 15.35
N PHE A 462 30.09 -9.23 15.46
CA PHE A 462 29.16 -9.53 14.37
C PHE A 462 28.36 -8.29 14.00
N ALA A 463 28.06 -8.13 12.72
CA ALA A 463 27.20 -7.08 12.17
C ALA A 463 25.87 -7.66 11.67
N GLU A 464 24.77 -6.92 11.87
CA GLU A 464 23.49 -7.19 11.22
C GLU A 464 23.56 -6.79 9.75
N VAL A 465 23.27 -7.72 8.84
CA VAL A 465 23.38 -7.50 7.39
C VAL A 465 22.04 -7.59 6.63
N ASN A 466 20.91 -7.58 7.33
CA ASN A 466 19.59 -7.54 6.69
C ASN A 466 19.02 -6.13 6.60
N PHE A 467 19.71 -5.29 5.82
CA PHE A 467 19.28 -3.94 5.45
C PHE A 467 19.20 -3.81 3.92
N ASN A 468 18.36 -2.88 3.45
CA ASN A 468 18.39 -2.44 2.05
C ASN A 468 19.67 -1.62 1.77
N SER A 469 19.91 -1.27 0.51
CA SER A 469 21.12 -0.56 0.07
C SER A 469 21.33 0.78 0.80
N ASP A 470 20.28 1.57 0.94
CA ASP A 470 20.32 2.84 1.68
C ASP A 470 20.66 2.63 3.17
N GLY A 471 20.07 1.61 3.80
CA GLY A 471 20.36 1.25 5.19
C GLY A 471 21.81 0.82 5.39
N MET A 472 22.36 0.05 4.46
CA MET A 472 23.76 -0.36 4.46
C MET A 472 24.72 0.82 4.29
N LEU A 473 24.43 1.72 3.35
CA LEU A 473 25.24 2.90 3.12
C LEU A 473 25.21 3.84 4.33
N LYS A 474 24.01 4.09 4.87
CA LYS A 474 23.84 4.92 6.06
C LYS A 474 24.60 4.34 7.26
N LEU A 475 24.45 3.05 7.53
CA LEU A 475 25.18 2.41 8.62
C LEU A 475 26.69 2.45 8.40
N SER A 476 27.16 2.32 7.16
CA SER A 476 28.59 2.48 6.83
C SER A 476 29.09 3.91 7.13
N ILE A 477 28.28 4.94 6.83
CA ILE A 477 28.57 6.34 7.16
C ILE A 477 28.57 6.55 8.68
N ASP A 478 27.62 5.97 9.40
CA ASP A 478 27.55 6.04 10.86
C ASP A 478 28.79 5.39 11.51
N VAL A 479 29.25 4.27 10.95
CA VAL A 479 30.49 3.59 11.38
C VAL A 479 31.70 4.49 11.19
N ILE A 480 31.96 5.03 10.00
CA ILE A 480 33.13 5.89 9.80
C ILE A 480 33.05 7.17 10.65
N SER A 481 31.84 7.71 10.85
CA SER A 481 31.60 8.89 11.71
C SER A 481 31.91 8.59 13.16
N LYS A 482 31.59 7.39 13.66
CA LYS A 482 31.91 6.93 15.02
C LYS A 482 33.41 6.96 15.30
N PHE A 483 34.24 6.72 14.28
CA PHE A 483 35.70 6.76 14.36
C PHE A 483 36.32 8.09 13.88
N GLY A 484 35.50 9.14 13.70
CA GLY A 484 35.95 10.52 13.47
C GLY A 484 36.22 10.88 12.01
N TYR A 485 35.75 10.08 11.05
CA TYR A 485 35.81 10.41 9.62
C TYR A 485 34.57 11.17 9.17
N LEU A 486 34.70 11.93 8.09
CA LEU A 486 33.58 12.68 7.51
C LEU A 486 32.79 11.79 6.55
N GLU A 487 31.50 12.06 6.37
CA GLU A 487 30.68 11.39 5.35
C GLU A 487 31.31 11.51 3.95
N SER A 488 31.94 12.65 3.64
CA SER A 488 32.65 12.90 2.39
C SER A 488 33.87 11.99 2.16
N ASP A 489 34.37 11.30 3.20
CA ASP A 489 35.48 10.36 3.06
C ASP A 489 35.05 9.02 2.43
N LEU A 490 33.74 8.77 2.30
CA LEU A 490 33.17 7.58 1.69
C LEU A 490 32.33 7.96 0.47
N SER A 491 32.65 7.38 -0.68
CA SER A 491 31.83 7.48 -1.89
C SER A 491 31.59 6.11 -2.50
N VAL A 492 30.46 5.95 -3.17
CA VAL A 492 30.04 4.70 -3.81
C VAL A 492 29.79 4.91 -5.30
N GLU A 493 30.16 3.92 -6.11
CA GLU A 493 29.88 3.87 -7.54
C GLU A 493 28.91 2.72 -7.80
N THR A 494 27.77 3.01 -8.41
CA THR A 494 26.72 2.04 -8.69
C THR A 494 26.51 1.86 -10.19
N GLN A 495 26.04 0.66 -10.57
CA GLN A 495 25.65 0.27 -11.93
C GLN A 495 24.14 0.25 -12.07
#